data_AF-A0A2N2GJ52-F1
#
_entry.id   AF-A0A2N2GJ52-F1
#
_cell.length_a   1.000
_cell.length_b   1.000
_cell.length_c   1.000
_cell.angle_alpha   90.00
_cell.angle_beta   90.00
_cell.angle_gamma   90.00
#
_symmetry.space_group_name_H-M   'P 1'
#
loop_
_entity.id
_entity.type
_entity.pdbx_description
1 polymer ?
#
loop_
_entity_poly.entity_id
_entity_poly.type
_entity_poly.pdbx_seq_one_letter_code
_entity_poly.pdbx_strand_id
1 'polypeptide(L)'
;MDVWKKLAIYTCGLLLICTMYVTIVKAGGPPLKDNACATCHKDYGTIMPKKHPDAGKGAPCLSCHAPDASRTEATKFSTQIHKVHQGEKTKLECTVCHAL
;
A
#
# COMPACT_ATOMS: atom_id res chain seq x y z
N MET A 1 16.51 -44.61 -3.54
CA MET A 1 15.60 -43.44 -3.62
C MET A 1 16.36 -42.32 -4.27
N ASP A 2 15.98 -42.03 -5.50
CA ASP A 2 16.76 -41.28 -6.48
C ASP A 2 17.00 -39.83 -6.05
N VAL A 3 18.25 -39.39 -6.04
CA VAL A 3 18.66 -38.01 -5.70
C VAL A 3 17.89 -37.00 -6.56
N TRP A 4 17.54 -37.41 -7.79
CA TRP A 4 16.72 -36.65 -8.72
C TRP A 4 15.29 -36.38 -8.22
N LYS A 5 14.67 -37.35 -7.54
CA LYS A 5 13.34 -37.15 -6.92
C LYS A 5 13.42 -36.16 -5.76
N LYS A 6 14.47 -36.22 -4.93
CA LYS A 6 14.65 -35.26 -3.84
C LYS A 6 14.89 -33.85 -4.36
N LEU A 7 15.76 -33.70 -5.37
CA LEU A 7 16.03 -32.41 -6.00
C LEU A 7 14.77 -31.80 -6.61
N ALA A 8 13.97 -32.61 -7.32
CA ALA A 8 12.69 -32.16 -7.88
C ALA A 8 11.68 -31.72 -6.82
N ILE A 9 11.62 -32.41 -5.67
CA ILE A 9 10.74 -32.04 -4.55
C ILE A 9 11.19 -30.72 -3.93
N TYR A 10 12.50 -30.55 -3.69
CA TYR A 10 13.02 -29.32 -3.10
C TYR A 10 12.83 -28.10 -4.01
N THR A 11 13.08 -28.24 -5.33
CA THR A 11 12.87 -27.14 -6.27
C THR A 11 11.40 -26.76 -6.39
N CYS A 12 10.50 -27.74 -6.42
CA CYS A 12 9.06 -27.49 -6.45
C CYS A 12 8.58 -26.80 -5.16
N GLY A 13 9.06 -27.25 -4.00
CA GLY A 13 8.78 -26.59 -2.72
C GLY A 13 9.25 -25.14 -2.67
N LEU A 14 10.48 -24.87 -3.15
CA LEU A 14 11.04 -23.52 -3.21
C LEU A 14 10.25 -22.61 -4.18
N LEU A 15 9.84 -23.14 -5.33
CA LEU A 15 8.99 -22.43 -6.28
C LEU A 15 7.63 -22.07 -5.69
N LEU A 16 6.98 -23.00 -4.99
CA LEU A 16 5.67 -22.75 -4.35
C LEU A 16 5.76 -21.71 -3.22
N ILE A 17 6.85 -21.72 -2.45
CA ILE A 17 7.09 -20.70 -1.43
C ILE A 17 7.31 -19.33 -2.07
N CYS A 18 8.13 -19.25 -3.12
CA CYS A 18 8.37 -18.01 -3.86
C CYS A 18 7.09 -17.46 -4.48
N THR A 19 6.26 -18.29 -5.11
CA THR A 19 5.00 -17.83 -5.72
C THR A 19 4.00 -17.33 -4.67
N MET A 20 3.91 -18.01 -3.52
CA MET A 20 3.05 -17.56 -2.42
C MET A 20 3.51 -16.22 -1.83
N TYR A 21 4.82 -15.99 -1.73
CA TYR A 21 5.35 -14.71 -1.25
C TYR A 21 5.05 -13.55 -2.22
N VAL A 22 5.11 -13.81 -3.53
CA VAL A 22 4.84 -12.81 -4.57
C VAL A 22 3.35 -12.42 -4.62
N THR A 23 2.43 -13.36 -4.41
CA THR A 23 0.98 -13.07 -4.46
C THR A 23 0.50 -12.25 -3.28
N ILE A 24 1.06 -12.45 -2.08
CA ILE A 24 0.71 -11.67 -0.88
C ILE A 24 1.05 -10.19 -1.05
N VAL A 25 2.20 -9.88 -1.67
CA VAL A 25 2.66 -8.49 -1.89
C VAL A 25 1.77 -7.73 -2.87
N LYS A 26 1.09 -8.42 -3.81
CA LYS A 26 0.26 -7.78 -4.83
C LYS A 26 -1.15 -7.38 -4.38
N ALA A 27 -1.67 -7.95 -3.30
CA ALA A 27 -3.05 -7.72 -2.88
C ALA A 27 -3.31 -6.31 -2.31
N GLY A 28 -2.30 -5.65 -1.74
CA GLY A 28 -2.42 -4.34 -1.08
C GLY A 28 -2.18 -3.11 -1.96
N GLY A 29 -1.90 -3.30 -3.25
CA GLY A 29 -1.37 -2.24 -4.12
C GLY A 29 0.09 -1.88 -3.81
N PRO A 30 0.70 -0.96 -4.58
CA PRO A 30 2.10 -0.56 -4.38
C PRO A 30 2.29 0.14 -3.02
N PRO A 31 3.43 -0.07 -2.33
CA PRO A 31 3.70 0.61 -1.08
C PRO A 31 3.78 2.14 -1.29
N LEU A 32 3.41 2.91 -0.26
CA LEU A 32 3.63 4.36 -0.25
C LEU A 32 5.10 4.67 0.05
N LYS A 33 5.60 5.77 -0.50
CA LYS A 33 6.88 6.35 -0.07
C LYS A 33 6.76 6.88 1.36
N ASP A 34 7.87 6.86 2.09
CA ASP A 34 7.95 7.54 3.37
C ASP A 34 7.61 9.03 3.19
N ASN A 35 6.77 9.55 4.07
CA ASN A 35 6.34 10.96 4.06
C ASN A 35 5.68 11.43 2.74
N ALA A 36 5.11 10.52 1.93
CA ALA A 36 4.47 10.84 0.65
C ALA A 36 3.54 12.07 0.71
N CYS A 37 2.75 12.18 1.77
CA CYS A 37 1.80 13.27 1.96
C CYS A 37 2.48 14.59 2.38
N ALA A 38 3.56 14.52 3.17
CA ALA A 38 4.22 15.67 3.79
C ALA A 38 5.04 16.50 2.79
N THR A 39 5.30 15.95 1.60
CA THR A 39 5.92 16.69 0.49
C THR A 39 5.10 17.94 0.15
N CYS A 40 3.77 17.82 0.09
CA CYS A 40 2.86 18.92 -0.25
C CYS A 40 2.07 19.45 0.98
N HIS A 41 1.61 18.57 1.86
CA HIS A 41 0.77 18.96 3.00
C HIS A 41 1.59 19.17 4.26
N LYS A 42 2.01 20.41 4.51
CA LYS A 42 2.75 20.80 5.73
C LYS A 42 1.86 20.94 6.96
N ASP A 43 0.59 21.23 6.75
CA ASP A 43 -0.43 21.33 7.79
C ASP A 43 -1.63 20.46 7.42
N TYR A 44 -1.71 19.28 8.05
CA TYR A 44 -2.81 18.36 7.80
C TYR A 44 -4.15 18.81 8.40
N GLY A 45 -4.14 19.72 9.39
CA GLY A 45 -5.37 20.24 9.98
C GLY A 45 -6.25 20.98 8.97
N THR A 46 -5.64 21.50 7.90
CA THR A 46 -6.35 22.19 6.82
C THR A 46 -7.11 21.25 5.85
N ILE A 47 -6.72 19.98 5.79
CA ILE A 47 -7.29 19.00 4.84
C ILE A 47 -8.11 17.91 5.54
N MET A 48 -7.99 17.79 6.86
CA MET A 48 -8.73 16.81 7.65
C MET A 48 -10.11 17.34 8.07
N PRO A 49 -11.12 16.47 8.19
CA PRO A 49 -12.41 16.85 8.79
C PRO A 49 -12.23 17.35 10.23
N LYS A 50 -13.02 18.34 10.65
CA LYS A 50 -12.98 18.90 12.03
C LYS A 50 -13.12 17.87 13.15
N LYS A 51 -13.76 16.73 12.88
CA LYS A 51 -13.96 15.64 13.85
C LYS A 51 -12.85 14.59 13.85
N HIS A 52 -11.88 14.69 12.94
CA HIS A 52 -10.76 13.76 12.91
C HIS A 52 -9.90 13.99 14.17
N PRO A 53 -9.51 12.94 14.90
CA PRO A 53 -8.59 13.10 16.03
C PRO A 53 -7.27 13.69 15.54
N ASP A 54 -6.54 14.41 16.40
CA ASP A 54 -5.22 14.91 16.02
C ASP A 54 -4.29 13.74 15.67
N ALA A 55 -3.85 13.69 14.43
CA ALA A 55 -2.90 12.69 13.92
C ALA A 55 -1.44 13.17 14.05
N GLY A 56 -1.22 14.36 14.60
CA GLY A 56 0.06 15.01 14.71
C GLY A 56 0.74 15.27 13.37
N LYS A 57 2.07 15.43 13.40
CA LYS A 57 2.93 15.60 12.22
C LYS A 57 3.68 14.32 11.85
N GLY A 58 3.15 13.13 12.15
CA GLY A 58 3.98 11.92 12.00
C GLY A 58 3.36 10.55 12.27
N ALA A 59 2.07 10.42 12.59
CA ALA A 59 1.44 9.11 12.50
C ALA A 59 1.13 8.84 11.00
N PRO A 60 1.70 7.81 10.35
CA PRO A 60 1.26 7.45 9.01
C PRO A 60 -0.25 7.19 9.11
N CYS A 61 -1.04 7.86 8.28
CA CYS A 61 -2.51 7.79 8.28
C CYS A 61 -3.01 6.34 8.27
N LEU A 62 -2.18 5.45 7.71
CA LEU A 62 -2.36 4.01 7.63
C LEU A 62 -2.33 3.26 8.98
N SER A 63 -1.96 3.90 10.08
CA SER A 63 -2.09 3.31 11.43
C SER A 63 -3.56 3.04 11.79
N CYS A 64 -4.46 3.94 11.37
CA CYS A 64 -5.91 3.77 11.51
C CYS A 64 -6.60 3.40 10.18
N HIS A 65 -6.03 3.85 9.05
CA HIS A 65 -6.55 3.58 7.70
C HIS A 65 -5.79 2.47 6.98
N ALA A 66 -5.34 1.45 7.73
CA ALA A 66 -4.61 0.33 7.18
C ALA A 66 -5.40 -0.37 6.06
N PRO A 67 -4.76 -0.72 4.93
CA PRO A 67 -5.37 -1.64 3.99
C PRO A 67 -5.50 -3.03 4.64
N ASP A 68 -6.62 -3.69 4.39
CA ASP A 68 -6.85 -5.07 4.81
C ASP A 68 -6.44 -5.98 3.66
N ALA A 69 -5.29 -6.64 3.78
CA ALA A 69 -4.76 -7.53 2.73
C ALA A 69 -5.65 -8.77 2.47
N SER A 70 -6.60 -9.07 3.36
CA SER A 70 -7.60 -10.13 3.14
C SER A 70 -8.77 -9.68 2.26
N ARG A 71 -8.87 -8.38 1.95
CA ARG A 71 -9.92 -7.80 1.11
C ARG A 71 -9.36 -7.39 -0.23
N THR A 72 -10.11 -7.70 -1.28
CA THR A 72 -9.81 -7.30 -2.66
C THR A 72 -10.25 -5.87 -2.96
N GLU A 73 -11.12 -5.31 -2.11
CA GLU A 73 -11.73 -3.99 -2.33
C GLU A 73 -10.89 -2.86 -1.73
N ALA A 74 -10.81 -1.74 -2.45
CA ALA A 74 -10.16 -0.54 -1.96
C ALA A 74 -10.85 0.01 -0.69
N THR A 75 -10.05 0.47 0.27
CA THR A 75 -10.59 1.12 1.47
C THR A 75 -11.24 2.45 1.11
N LYS A 76 -12.23 2.89 1.89
CA LYS A 76 -12.82 4.23 1.73
C LYS A 76 -11.77 5.35 1.75
N PHE A 77 -10.74 5.19 2.59
CA PHE A 77 -9.61 6.10 2.65
C PHE A 77 -8.85 6.14 1.32
N SER A 78 -8.37 5.01 0.82
CA SER A 78 -7.63 4.92 -0.44
C SER A 78 -8.44 5.49 -1.62
N THR A 79 -9.71 5.10 -1.74
CA THR A 79 -10.60 5.59 -2.80
C THR A 79 -10.74 7.10 -2.76
N GLN A 80 -10.90 7.70 -1.58
CA GLN A 80 -11.07 9.14 -1.44
C GLN A 80 -9.77 9.90 -1.70
N ILE A 81 -8.62 9.38 -1.28
CA ILE A 81 -7.31 9.97 -1.59
C ILE A 81 -7.04 9.98 -3.10
N HIS A 82 -7.31 8.90 -3.82
CA HIS A 82 -7.19 8.88 -5.28
C HIS A 82 -8.14 9.88 -5.93
N LYS A 83 -9.42 9.91 -5.52
CA LYS A 83 -10.42 10.80 -6.10
C LYS A 83 -10.02 12.28 -6.04
N VAL A 84 -9.43 12.74 -4.94
CA VAL A 84 -9.03 14.16 -4.78
C VAL A 84 -7.68 14.51 -5.42
N HIS A 85 -6.86 13.51 -5.75
CA HIS A 85 -5.54 13.69 -6.38
C HIS A 85 -5.47 13.19 -7.84
N GLN A 86 -6.60 12.82 -8.41
CA GLN A 86 -6.78 12.51 -9.83
C GLN A 86 -7.80 13.43 -10.50
N GLY A 87 -8.28 14.46 -9.79
CA GLY A 87 -9.25 15.42 -10.29
C GLY A 87 -8.63 16.48 -11.22
N GLU A 88 -9.46 17.28 -11.88
CA GLU A 88 -9.01 18.31 -12.85
C GLU A 88 -7.99 19.31 -12.28
N LYS A 89 -8.05 19.58 -10.97
CA LYS A 89 -7.19 20.57 -10.28
C LYS A 89 -5.87 19.98 -9.79
N THR A 90 -5.76 18.66 -9.73
CA THR A 90 -4.66 17.93 -9.09
C THR A 90 -4.54 16.61 -9.83
N LYS A 91 -3.90 16.62 -11.00
CA LYS A 91 -3.63 15.41 -11.78
C LYS A 91 -2.22 14.93 -11.45
N LEU A 92 -2.10 14.08 -10.43
CA LEU A 92 -0.81 13.55 -9.98
C LEU A 92 -0.55 12.16 -10.54
N GLU A 93 0.70 11.90 -10.90
CA GLU A 93 1.17 10.56 -11.28
C GLU A 93 1.28 9.65 -10.06
N CYS A 94 1.08 8.33 -10.27
CA CYS A 94 1.12 7.34 -9.19
C CYS A 94 2.43 7.37 -8.40
N THR A 95 3.54 7.63 -9.08
CA THR A 95 4.89 7.68 -8.51
C THR A 95 5.12 8.88 -7.59
N VAL A 96 4.22 9.86 -7.55
CA VAL A 96 4.31 10.97 -6.59
C VAL A 96 4.16 10.43 -5.17
N CYS A 97 3.25 9.47 -4.97
CA CYS A 97 2.96 8.91 -3.65
C CYS A 97 3.51 7.49 -3.46
N HIS A 98 3.48 6.66 -4.49
CA HIS A 98 3.85 5.25 -4.39
C HIS A 98 5.32 5.00 -4.76
N ALA A 99 5.94 4.04 -4.07
CA ALA A 99 7.23 3.45 -4.43
C ALA A 99 6.97 2.36 -5.47
N LEU A 100 6.85 2.81 -6.73
CA LEU A 100 6.55 2.05 -7.94
C LEU A 100 7.77 1.96 -8.85
#